data_AF-A0A510E6Y3-F1
#
_entry.id   AF-A0A510E6Y3-F1
#
_cell.length_a   1.000
_cell.length_b   1.000
_cell.length_c   1.000
_cell.angle_alpha   90.00
_cell.angle_beta   90.00
_cell.angle_gamma   90.00
#
_symmetry.space_group_name_H-M   'P 1'
#
loop_
_entity.id
_entity.type
_entity.pdbx_description
1 polymer ?
#
loop_
_entity_poly.entity_id
_entity_poly.type
_entity_poly.pdbx_seq_one_letter_code
_entity_poly.pdbx_strand_id
1 'polypeptide(L)'
;MKKIFLDKSKLKSCLNAEKVIENDLGSCELYVIKFQQDEDYLVFVFQGRNTRYFKIMRPFIGKWNCYEAIYHAEGLFGFADENLEFKIKEKLERLKESEPREI
;
A
#
# COMPACT_ATOMS: atom_id res chain seq x y z
N MET A 1 -19.42 -9.29 -8.39
CA MET A 1 -18.89 -7.97 -7.96
C MET A 1 -17.76 -7.59 -8.89
N LYS A 2 -17.77 -6.37 -9.43
CA LYS A 2 -16.71 -5.86 -10.31
C LYS A 2 -15.55 -5.44 -9.41
N LYS A 3 -14.36 -6.02 -9.54
CA LYS A 3 -13.15 -5.53 -8.85
C LYS A 3 -12.89 -4.10 -9.35
N ILE A 4 -12.88 -3.12 -8.45
CA ILE A 4 -12.50 -1.74 -8.77
C ILE A 4 -11.05 -1.60 -8.33
N PHE A 5 -10.15 -1.83 -9.28
CA PHE A 5 -8.71 -1.69 -9.12
C PHE A 5 -8.33 -0.24 -8.79
N LEU A 6 -7.30 -0.06 -7.99
CA LEU A 6 -6.66 1.24 -7.82
C LEU A 6 -5.88 1.58 -9.10
N ASP A 7 -6.09 2.79 -9.63
CA ASP A 7 -5.33 3.25 -10.79
C ASP A 7 -3.86 3.48 -10.41
N LYS A 8 -2.97 2.58 -10.85
CA LYS A 8 -1.53 2.66 -10.59
C LYS A 8 -0.88 3.93 -11.11
N SER A 9 -1.39 4.52 -12.20
CA SER A 9 -0.84 5.75 -12.78
C SER A 9 -1.19 6.94 -11.89
N LYS A 10 -2.43 6.97 -11.39
CA LYS A 10 -2.86 7.95 -10.40
C LYS A 10 -2.08 7.81 -9.10
N LEU A 11 -1.89 6.58 -8.61
CA LEU A 11 -1.09 6.31 -7.42
C LEU A 11 0.36 6.77 -7.60
N LYS A 12 1.00 6.40 -8.71
CA LYS A 12 2.37 6.82 -9.05
C LYS A 12 2.51 8.34 -9.00
N SER A 13 1.59 9.05 -9.66
CA SER A 13 1.61 10.52 -9.70
C SER A 13 1.34 11.14 -8.32
N CYS A 14 0.42 10.59 -7.54
CA CYS A 14 0.06 11.13 -6.22
C CYS A 14 1.23 11.04 -5.24
N LEU A 15 1.96 9.91 -5.28
CA LEU A 15 3.10 9.63 -4.42
C LEU A 15 4.41 10.23 -4.94
N ASN A 16 4.47 10.71 -6.19
CA ASN A 16 5.73 11.04 -6.86
C ASN A 16 6.70 9.85 -6.89
N ALA A 17 6.17 8.65 -7.13
CA ALA A 17 6.95 7.42 -7.19
C ALA A 17 7.65 7.27 -8.55
N GLU A 18 8.85 6.69 -8.54
CA GLU A 18 9.57 6.35 -9.76
C GLU A 18 8.82 5.27 -10.54
N LYS A 19 8.34 4.25 -9.83
CA LYS A 19 7.67 3.08 -10.40
C LYS A 19 6.63 2.54 -9.43
N VAL A 20 5.53 2.06 -9.98
CA VAL A 20 4.51 1.30 -9.26
C VAL A 20 4.32 -0.02 -10.00
N ILE A 21 4.55 -1.13 -9.30
CA ILE A 21 4.35 -2.48 -9.83
C ILE A 21 3.08 -3.03 -9.19
N GLU A 22 2.16 -3.52 -10.01
CA GLU A 22 0.88 -4.07 -9.59
C GLU A 22 0.90 -5.60 -9.70
N ASN A 23 0.32 -6.28 -8.72
CA ASN A 23 0.19 -7.74 -8.69
C ASN A 23 -1.17 -8.13 -8.06
N ASP A 24 -2.01 -8.85 -8.81
CA ASP A 24 -3.27 -9.40 -8.30
C ASP A 24 -2.98 -10.71 -7.54
N LEU A 25 -3.23 -10.72 -6.24
CA LEU A 25 -3.05 -11.88 -5.36
C LEU A 25 -4.35 -12.69 -5.19
N GLY A 26 -5.35 -12.44 -6.04
CA GLY A 26 -6.63 -13.12 -6.03
C GLY A 26 -7.65 -12.43 -5.12
N SER A 27 -7.39 -12.41 -3.81
CA SER A 27 -8.30 -11.83 -2.80
C SER A 27 -7.97 -10.38 -2.40
N CYS A 28 -6.84 -9.85 -2.87
CA CYS A 28 -6.38 -8.49 -2.67
C CYS A 28 -5.40 -8.11 -3.79
N GLU A 29 -5.08 -6.83 -3.90
CA GLU A 29 -4.10 -6.31 -4.85
C GLU A 29 -2.85 -5.85 -4.09
N LEU A 30 -1.68 -6.19 -4.60
CA LEU A 30 -0.40 -5.70 -4.10
C LEU A 30 0.17 -4.67 -5.08
N TYR A 31 0.52 -3.50 -4.55
CA TYR A 31 1.28 -2.46 -5.24
C TYR A 31 2.65 -2.31 -4.57
N VAL A 32 3.72 -2.54 -5.33
CA VAL A 32 5.10 -2.24 -4.91
C VAL A 32 5.46 -0.85 -5.42
N ILE A 33 5.66 0.07 -4.49
CA ILE A 33 5.99 1.47 -4.76
C ILE A 33 7.50 1.63 -4.66
N LYS A 34 8.14 2.10 -5.73
CA LYS A 34 9.58 2.37 -5.77
C LYS A 34 9.86 3.85 -5.90
N PHE A 35 10.81 4.32 -5.10
CA PHE A 35 11.28 5.71 -5.08
C PHE A 35 12.77 5.76 -5.45
N GLN A 36 13.23 6.85 -6.06
CA GLN A 36 14.63 6.96 -6.51
C GLN A 36 15.64 7.10 -5.35
N GLN A 37 15.24 7.75 -4.26
CA GLN A 37 16.12 8.15 -3.16
C GLN A 37 15.51 7.80 -1.78
N ASP A 38 14.55 6.90 -1.76
CA ASP A 38 13.79 6.55 -0.56
C ASP A 38 13.55 5.03 -0.56
N GLU A 39 13.14 4.47 0.58
CA GLU A 39 12.82 3.05 0.69
C GLU A 39 11.64 2.69 -0.23
N ASP A 40 11.63 1.44 -0.72
CA ASP A 40 10.45 0.88 -1.38
C ASP A 40 9.33 0.67 -0.35
N TYR A 41 8.07 0.60 -0.80
CA TYR A 41 6.94 0.28 0.08
C TYR A 41 5.98 -0.71 -0.57
N LEU A 42 5.31 -1.50 0.26
CA LEU A 42 4.27 -2.43 -0.14
C LEU A 42 2.92 -1.89 0.28
N VAL A 43 1.98 -1.81 -0.67
CA VAL A 43 0.58 -1.43 -0.41
C VAL A 43 -0.32 -2.57 -0.82
N PHE A 44 -1.03 -3.14 0.16
CA PHE A 44 -2.04 -4.17 -0.07
C PHE A 44 -3.41 -3.51 -0.02
N VAL A 45 -4.21 -3.67 -1.07
CA VAL A 45 -5.57 -3.13 -1.16
C VAL A 45 -6.57 -4.28 -1.10
N PHE A 46 -7.50 -4.18 -0.17
CA PHE A 46 -8.49 -5.20 0.15
C PHE A 46 -9.91 -4.67 -0.10
N GLN A 47 -10.79 -5.59 -0.49
CA GLN A 47 -12.21 -5.31 -0.65
C GLN A 47 -12.98 -5.86 0.57
N GLY A 48 -13.49 -4.95 1.40
CA GLY A 48 -14.51 -5.27 2.40
C GLY A 48 -15.91 -5.32 1.77
N ARG A 49 -16.94 -5.57 2.60
CA ARG A 49 -18.33 -5.70 2.12
C ARG A 49 -18.83 -4.46 1.38
N ASN A 50 -18.63 -3.29 1.98
CA ASN A 50 -19.08 -1.99 1.45
C ASN A 50 -17.94 -0.97 1.37
N THR A 51 -16.72 -1.35 1.75
CA THR A 51 -15.61 -0.41 1.86
C THR A 51 -14.31 -1.02 1.36
N ARG A 52 -13.42 -0.18 0.85
CA ARG A 52 -12.04 -0.55 0.56
C ARG A 52 -11.15 -0.15 1.73
N TYR A 53 -10.22 -1.02 2.04
CA TYR A 53 -9.18 -0.74 3.02
C TYR A 53 -7.84 -1.21 2.47
N PHE A 54 -6.78 -0.66 3.03
CA PHE A 54 -5.43 -1.00 2.61
C PHE A 54 -4.52 -1.12 3.81
N LYS A 55 -3.39 -1.77 3.57
CA LYS A 55 -2.27 -1.80 4.49
C LYS A 55 -1.03 -1.37 3.75
N ILE A 56 -0.32 -0.38 4.30
CA ILE A 56 0.99 0.02 3.82
C ILE A 56 2.08 -0.42 4.80
N MET A 57 3.15 -1.00 4.29
CA MET A 57 4.29 -1.43 5.09
C MET A 57 5.59 -1.33 4.32
N ARG A 58 6.71 -1.37 5.05
CA ARG A 58 8.05 -1.50 4.47
C ARG A 58 8.19 -2.83 3.72
N PRO A 59 9.20 -2.96 2.84
CA PRO A 59 9.50 -4.21 2.18
C PRO A 59 9.95 -5.22 3.22
N PHE A 60 9.45 -6.46 3.09
CA PHE A 60 9.87 -7.57 3.92
C PHE A 60 10.14 -8.77 3.03
N ILE A 61 11.23 -9.48 3.33
CA ILE A 61 11.72 -10.59 2.51
C ILE A 61 10.73 -11.74 2.57
N GLY A 62 10.19 -12.13 1.41
CA GLY A 62 9.30 -13.28 1.32
C GLY A 62 8.33 -13.20 0.16
N LYS A 63 7.57 -14.28 -0.02
CA LYS A 63 6.36 -14.26 -0.85
C LYS A 63 5.20 -13.79 0.02
N TRP A 64 4.38 -12.91 -0.53
CA TRP A 64 3.21 -12.37 0.16
C TRP A 64 1.93 -12.90 -0.47
N ASN A 65 1.04 -13.40 0.37
CA ASN A 65 -0.38 -13.52 0.05
C ASN A 65 -1.22 -12.55 0.91
N CYS A 66 -2.49 -12.42 0.58
CA CYS A 66 -3.39 -11.48 1.25
C CYS A 66 -3.63 -11.79 2.73
N TYR A 67 -3.63 -13.07 3.10
CA TYR A 67 -3.79 -13.49 4.49
C TYR A 67 -2.58 -13.05 5.31
N GLU A 68 -1.38 -13.38 4.84
CA GLU A 68 -0.12 -12.95 5.47
C GLU A 68 -0.06 -11.42 5.60
N ALA A 69 -0.41 -10.69 4.54
CA ALA A 69 -0.39 -9.23 4.56
C ALA A 69 -1.30 -8.63 5.64
N ILE A 70 -2.51 -9.20 5.82
CA ILE A 70 -3.45 -8.78 6.87
C ILE A 70 -2.88 -9.05 8.26
N TYR A 71 -2.33 -10.24 8.50
CA TYR A 71 -1.92 -10.68 9.85
C TYR A 71 -0.50 -10.27 10.24
N HIS A 72 0.32 -9.81 9.29
CA HIS A 72 1.65 -9.30 9.62
C HIS A 72 1.54 -8.12 10.62
N ALA A 73 2.42 -8.06 11.62
CA ALA A 73 2.30 -7.06 12.67
C ALA A 73 2.68 -5.65 12.22
N GLU A 74 3.59 -5.53 11.26
CA GLU A 74 4.10 -4.23 10.81
C GLU A 74 3.24 -3.60 9.72
N GLY A 75 3.18 -2.28 9.75
CA GLY A 75 2.49 -1.45 8.76
C GLY A 75 1.33 -0.66 9.35
N LEU A 76 0.74 0.20 8.52
CA LEU A 76 -0.40 1.03 8.86
C LEU A 76 -1.60 0.67 7.99
N PHE A 77 -2.75 0.52 8.64
CA PHE A 77 -4.03 0.37 7.94
C PHE A 77 -4.65 1.73 7.62
N GLY A 78 -5.39 1.77 6.51
CA GLY A 78 -6.27 2.87 6.14
C GLY A 78 -7.56 2.36 5.50
N PHE A 79 -8.61 3.17 5.58
CA PHE A 79 -9.94 2.86 5.06
C PHE A 79 -10.38 4.02 4.18
N ALA A 80 -10.81 3.73 2.95
CA ALA A 80 -11.29 4.74 2.01
C ALA A 80 -12.05 4.13 0.84
N ASP A 81 -13.23 4.67 0.59
CA ASP A 81 -14.04 4.29 -0.58
C ASP A 81 -13.70 5.13 -1.81
N GLU A 82 -13.26 6.37 -1.58
CA GLU A 82 -12.83 7.34 -2.57
C GLU A 82 -11.47 7.93 -2.19
N ASN A 83 -10.73 8.45 -3.18
CA ASN A 83 -9.42 9.08 -2.97
C ASN A 83 -8.41 8.19 -2.23
N LEU A 84 -8.42 6.90 -2.55
CA LEU A 84 -7.59 5.88 -1.91
C LEU A 84 -6.10 6.23 -1.98
N GLU A 85 -5.65 6.77 -3.12
CA GLU A 85 -4.28 7.26 -3.34
C GLU A 85 -3.86 8.35 -2.34
N PHE A 86 -4.76 9.28 -2.00
CA PHE A 86 -4.48 10.34 -1.05
C PHE A 86 -4.36 9.78 0.37
N LYS A 87 -5.21 8.81 0.72
CA LYS A 87 -5.11 8.12 2.01
C LYS A 87 -3.87 7.25 2.12
N ILE A 88 -3.47 6.59 1.04
CA ILE A 88 -2.20 5.86 0.98
C ILE A 88 -1.04 6.83 1.22
N LYS A 89 -1.04 8.00 0.56
CA LYS A 89 -0.04 9.04 0.78
C LYS A 89 0.01 9.49 2.24
N GLU A 90 -1.14 9.80 2.83
CA GLU A 90 -1.25 10.19 4.25
C GLU A 90 -0.62 9.12 5.18
N LYS A 91 -0.88 7.84 4.94
CA LYS A 91 -0.31 6.75 5.74
C LYS A 91 1.16 6.51 5.46
N LEU A 92 1.61 6.70 4.22
CA LEU A 92 3.01 6.58 3.84
C LEU A 92 3.86 7.62 4.58
N GLU A 93 3.48 8.90 4.55
CA GLU A 93 4.23 9.96 5.24
C GLU A 93 4.30 9.68 6.75
N ARG A 94 3.20 9.24 7.36
CA ARG A 94 3.19 8.83 8.77
C ARG A 94 4.10 7.63 9.07
N LEU A 95 4.21 6.68 8.14
CA LEU A 95 5.09 5.53 8.29
C LEU A 95 6.56 5.97 8.28
N LYS A 96 6.92 6.90 7.38
CA LYS A 96 8.25 7.53 7.32
C LYS A 96 8.60 8.29 8.60
N GLU A 97 7.67 9.08 9.13
CA GLU A 97 7.86 9.85 10.36
C GLU A 97 8.00 8.97 11.62
N SER A 98 7.44 7.76 11.60
CA SER A 98 7.44 6.84 12.75
C SER A 98 8.74 6.07 12.96
N GLU A 99 9.78 6.37 12.19
CA GLU A 99 11.11 5.81 12.40
C GLU A 99 11.67 6.21 13.77
N PRO A 100 12.26 5.27 14.53
CA PRO A 100 13.24 5.68 15.52
C PRO A 100 14.34 6.39 14.74
N ARG A 101 14.48 7.70 14.93
CA ARG A 101 15.70 8.41 14.53
C ARG A 101 16.84 7.59 15.10
N GLU A 102 17.74 7.09 14.25
CA GLU A 102 18.97 6.46 14.72
C GLU A 102 19.59 7.41 15.75
N ILE A 103 19.69 6.97 17.01
CA ILE A 103 20.37 7.67 18.11
C ILE A 103 21.83 7.25 18.07
#